data_AF-A0A2V8QKV7-F1
#
_entry.id   AF-A0A2V8QKV7-F1
#
_cell.length_a   1.000
_cell.length_b   1.000
_cell.length_c   1.000
_cell.angle_alpha   90.00
_cell.angle_beta   90.00
_cell.angle_gamma   90.00
#
_symmetry.space_group_name_H-M   'P 1'
#
loop_
_entity.id
_entity.type
_entity.pdbx_description
1 polymer ?
#
loop_
_entity_poly.entity_id
_entity_poly.type
_entity_poly.pdbx_seq_one_letter_code
_entity_poly.pdbx_strand_id
1 'polypeptide(L)'
;GLVITVEARPNNLHYPYARNWFYTIQRVTGVMLFFFITFHVLNFRFGLIPGLNTMSVATHADQSFSIVHNEFVRPWIFVIYLIGITATVWHLANGIWLFLVDWGITIGERAQRLTGYACIAFGVFLLAVGINAAVAFIHPGGLLGRFM
;
A
#
# COMPACT_ATOMS: atom_id res chain seq x y z
N GLY A 1 -8.63 13.82 0.59
CA GLY A 1 -8.68 12.42 1.02
C GLY A 1 -9.62 12.21 2.19
N LEU A 2 -9.19 12.56 3.41
CA LEU A 2 -9.98 12.37 4.63
C LEU A 2 -11.29 13.17 4.65
N VAL A 3 -11.27 14.46 4.27
CA VAL A 3 -12.49 15.29 4.16
C VAL A 3 -13.52 14.68 3.19
N ILE A 4 -13.07 14.23 2.01
CA ILE A 4 -13.92 13.57 0.99
C ILE A 4 -14.44 12.21 1.47
N THR A 5 -13.78 11.60 2.46
CA THR A 5 -14.23 10.33 3.08
C THR A 5 -15.36 10.56 4.07
N VAL A 6 -15.39 11.70 4.76
CA VAL A 6 -16.48 12.07 5.67
C VAL A 6 -17.80 12.27 4.93
N GLU A 7 -17.74 12.73 3.68
CA GLU A 7 -18.92 12.91 2.81
C GLU A 7 -19.35 11.62 2.07
N ALA A 8 -18.67 10.49 2.32
CA ALA A 8 -18.93 9.26 1.61
C ALA A 8 -20.32 8.70 1.91
N ARG A 9 -21.04 8.29 0.86
CA ARG A 9 -22.33 7.59 0.97
C ARG A 9 -22.22 6.19 0.36
N PRO A 10 -21.62 5.20 1.06
CA PRO A 10 -21.51 3.84 0.54
C PRO A 10 -22.90 3.22 0.42
N ASN A 11 -23.23 2.64 -0.74
CA ASN A 11 -24.50 1.94 -0.97
C ASN A 11 -24.29 0.45 -1.32
N ASN A 12 -23.20 -0.13 -0.83
CA ASN A 12 -22.75 -1.47 -1.21
C ASN A 12 -23.73 -2.58 -0.78
N LEU A 13 -24.52 -2.33 0.28
CA LEU A 13 -25.49 -3.29 0.80
C LEU A 13 -26.74 -3.41 -0.10
N HIS A 14 -27.13 -2.35 -0.82
CA HIS A 14 -28.24 -2.39 -1.76
C HIS A 14 -27.78 -2.64 -3.20
N TYR A 15 -26.56 -2.24 -3.56
CA TYR A 15 -25.99 -2.42 -4.91
C TYR A 15 -24.54 -2.93 -4.83
N PRO A 16 -24.33 -4.26 -4.79
CA PRO A 16 -23.01 -4.88 -4.62
C PRO A 16 -22.23 -4.96 -5.94
N TYR A 17 -22.26 -3.92 -6.77
CA TYR A 17 -21.46 -3.86 -7.98
C TYR A 17 -19.98 -3.68 -7.63
N ALA A 18 -19.08 -4.32 -8.40
CA ALA A 18 -17.64 -4.26 -8.18
C ALA A 18 -17.11 -2.81 -8.07
N ARG A 19 -17.68 -1.89 -8.86
CA ARG A 19 -17.32 -0.46 -8.85
C ARG A 19 -17.67 0.25 -7.53
N ASN A 20 -18.77 -0.12 -6.88
CA ASN A 20 -19.16 0.43 -5.56
C ASN A 20 -18.20 -0.06 -4.46
N TRP A 21 -17.78 -1.31 -4.55
CA TRP A 21 -16.74 -1.85 -3.69
C TRP A 21 -15.41 -1.14 -3.89
N PHE A 22 -14.98 -0.92 -5.13
CA PHE A 22 -13.72 -0.22 -5.39
C PHE A 22 -13.73 1.21 -4.84
N TYR A 23 -14.84 1.92 -4.98
CA TYR A 23 -15.07 3.24 -4.37
C TYR A 23 -14.93 3.22 -2.85
N THR A 24 -15.44 2.17 -2.18
CA THR A 24 -15.43 2.05 -0.72
C THR A 24 -14.05 1.66 -0.22
N ILE A 25 -13.43 0.65 -0.84
CA ILE A 25 -12.09 0.18 -0.48
C ILE A 25 -11.07 1.31 -0.67
N GLN A 26 -11.19 2.14 -1.71
CA GLN A 26 -10.32 3.32 -1.91
C GLN A 26 -10.31 4.28 -0.71
N ARG A 27 -11.47 4.47 -0.06
CA ARG A 27 -11.60 5.35 1.12
C ARG A 27 -11.02 4.71 2.36
N VAL A 28 -11.35 3.43 2.58
CA VAL A 28 -10.79 2.65 3.70
C VAL A 28 -9.27 2.63 3.62
N THR A 29 -8.71 2.31 2.46
CA THR A 29 -7.25 2.34 2.26
C THR A 29 -6.69 3.75 2.40
N GLY A 30 -7.39 4.79 1.97
CA GLY A 30 -6.97 6.18 2.17
C GLY A 30 -6.83 6.56 3.65
N VAL A 31 -7.77 6.14 4.50
CA VAL A 31 -7.68 6.34 5.96
C VAL A 31 -6.55 5.51 6.55
N MET A 32 -6.44 4.24 6.18
CA MET A 32 -5.34 3.38 6.64
C MET A 32 -3.97 3.94 6.26
N LEU A 33 -3.83 4.47 5.03
CA LEU A 33 -2.60 5.06 4.53
C LEU A 33 -2.21 6.32 5.28
N PHE A 34 -3.16 7.14 5.70
CA PHE A 34 -2.83 8.30 6.52
C PHE A 34 -2.07 7.88 7.79
N PHE A 35 -2.63 6.94 8.56
CA PHE A 35 -1.97 6.43 9.77
C PHE A 35 -0.69 5.65 9.46
N PHE A 36 -0.71 4.80 8.44
CA PHE A 36 0.45 4.00 8.06
C PHE A 36 1.63 4.86 7.59
N ILE A 37 1.42 5.86 6.75
CA ILE A 37 2.48 6.75 6.26
C ILE A 37 3.02 7.61 7.41
N THR A 38 2.14 8.15 8.26
CA THR A 38 2.59 8.89 9.45
C THR A 38 3.46 8.02 10.35
N PHE A 39 3.01 6.81 10.67
CA PHE A 39 3.80 5.85 11.44
C PHE A 39 5.12 5.51 10.74
N HIS A 40 5.08 5.16 9.45
CA HIS A 40 6.24 4.78 8.64
C HIS A 40 7.31 5.87 8.63
N VAL A 41 6.91 7.12 8.40
CA VAL A 41 7.82 8.27 8.35
C VAL A 41 8.37 8.58 9.74
N LEU A 42 7.53 8.65 10.77
CA LEU A 42 8.01 8.90 12.14
C LEU A 42 8.97 7.80 12.62
N ASN A 43 8.70 6.54 12.25
CA ASN A 43 9.53 5.40 12.64
C ASN A 43 10.86 5.36 11.87
N PHE A 44 10.85 5.18 10.55
CA PHE A 44 12.10 4.96 9.80
C PHE A 44 12.77 6.24 9.32
N ARG A 45 12.01 7.28 8.96
CA ARG A 45 12.61 8.54 8.50
C ARG A 45 13.17 9.34 9.67
N PHE A 46 12.53 9.32 10.84
CA PHE A 46 12.93 10.16 11.97
C PHE A 46 13.37 9.39 13.23
N GLY A 47 13.07 8.09 13.37
CA GLY A 47 13.44 7.32 14.58
C GLY A 47 12.72 7.81 15.84
N LEU A 48 11.47 8.27 15.72
CA LEU A 48 10.75 8.97 16.79
C LEU A 48 9.72 8.10 17.54
N ILE A 49 9.56 6.83 17.19
CA ILE A 49 8.58 5.97 17.85
C ILE A 49 9.21 5.30 19.08
N PRO A 50 8.76 5.63 20.31
CA PRO A 50 9.30 5.03 21.52
C PRO A 50 9.11 3.51 21.53
N GLY A 51 10.14 2.76 21.94
CA GLY A 51 10.12 1.30 21.98
C GLY A 51 10.36 0.61 20.63
N LEU A 52 10.53 1.37 19.54
CA LEU A 52 10.97 0.86 18.24
C LEU A 52 12.40 1.33 17.95
N ASN A 53 12.65 1.79 16.73
CA ASN A 53 13.93 2.31 16.33
C ASN A 53 14.09 3.79 16.76
N THR A 54 15.31 4.13 17.20
CA THR A 54 15.74 5.50 17.56
C THR A 54 16.72 6.11 16.55
N MET A 55 17.03 5.39 15.46
CA MET A 55 18.03 5.76 14.46
C MET A 55 17.40 6.00 13.09
N SER A 56 17.38 7.25 12.64
CA SER A 56 16.89 7.59 11.31
C SER A 56 17.65 6.85 10.20
N VAL A 57 16.90 6.17 9.32
CA VAL A 57 17.42 5.53 8.10
C VAL A 57 18.02 6.57 7.15
N ALA A 58 17.54 7.81 7.17
CA ALA A 58 18.04 8.87 6.29
C ALA A 58 19.42 9.39 6.68
N THR A 59 19.78 9.32 7.97
CA THR A 59 21.12 9.73 8.45
C THR A 59 22.08 8.56 8.62
N HIS A 60 21.58 7.32 8.66
CA HIS A 60 22.37 6.08 8.82
C HIS A 60 22.12 5.13 7.65
N ALA A 61 22.37 5.60 6.41
CA ALA A 61 22.07 4.85 5.20
C ALA A 61 22.85 3.52 5.10
N ASP A 62 24.07 3.48 5.64
CA ASP A 62 24.91 2.28 5.74
C ASP A 62 24.32 1.20 6.66
N GLN A 63 23.46 1.59 7.60
CA GLN A 63 22.78 0.69 8.54
C GLN A 63 21.30 0.49 8.20
N SER A 64 20.84 1.00 7.05
CA SER A 64 19.43 0.96 6.64
C SER A 64 18.84 -0.46 6.70
N PHE A 65 19.57 -1.47 6.22
CA PHE A 65 19.13 -2.85 6.26
C PHE A 65 18.96 -3.37 7.69
N SER A 66 19.95 -3.15 8.55
CA SER A 66 19.91 -3.66 9.94
C SER A 66 18.81 -2.99 10.75
N ILE A 67 18.59 -1.69 10.55
CA ILE A 67 17.50 -0.93 11.17
C ILE A 67 16.15 -1.57 10.84
N VAL A 68 15.86 -1.79 9.55
CA VAL A 68 14.57 -2.35 9.10
C VAL A 68 14.45 -3.82 9.52
N HIS A 69 15.52 -4.62 9.39
CA HIS A 69 15.54 -6.01 9.82
C HIS A 69 15.17 -6.17 11.29
N ASN A 70 15.82 -5.42 12.19
CA ASN A 70 15.59 -5.48 13.64
C ASN A 70 14.14 -5.12 14.02
N GLU A 71 13.46 -4.35 13.18
CA GLU A 71 12.05 -4.05 13.34
C GLU A 71 11.15 -5.15 12.80
N PHE A 72 11.44 -5.65 11.60
CA PHE A 72 10.60 -6.61 10.87
C PHE A 72 10.64 -8.01 11.48
N VAL A 73 11.68 -8.36 12.25
CA VAL A 73 11.66 -9.60 13.05
C VAL A 73 10.57 -9.62 14.13
N ARG A 74 9.98 -8.46 14.47
CA ARG A 74 8.81 -8.38 15.36
C ARG A 74 7.54 -8.66 14.56
N PRO A 75 6.82 -9.77 14.81
CA PRO A 75 5.72 -10.20 13.94
C PRO A 75 4.61 -9.17 13.77
N TRP A 76 4.30 -8.42 14.83
CA TRP A 76 3.25 -7.41 14.79
C TRP A 76 3.61 -6.19 13.93
N ILE A 77 4.89 -5.75 13.92
CA ILE A 77 5.38 -4.71 13.02
C ILE A 77 5.28 -5.21 11.58
N PHE A 78 5.75 -6.44 11.34
CA PHE A 78 5.70 -7.03 10.01
C PHE A 78 4.28 -7.08 9.43
N VAL A 79 3.30 -7.49 10.24
CA VAL A 79 1.88 -7.49 9.84
C VAL A 79 1.36 -6.09 9.51
N ILE A 80 1.69 -5.07 10.31
CA ILE A 80 1.33 -3.67 10.02
C ILE A 80 1.86 -3.25 8.65
N TYR A 81 3.11 -3.60 8.33
CA TYR A 81 3.72 -3.28 7.04
C TYR A 81 3.11 -4.07 5.88
N LEU A 82 2.75 -5.34 6.06
CA LEU A 82 2.02 -6.10 5.02
C LEU A 82 0.67 -5.46 4.71
N ILE A 83 -0.07 -5.05 5.74
CA ILE A 83 -1.35 -4.35 5.58
C ILE A 83 -1.13 -3.00 4.88
N GLY A 84 -0.11 -2.23 5.29
CA GLY A 84 0.24 -0.95 4.71
C GLY A 84 0.65 -1.04 3.23
N ILE A 85 1.48 -2.02 2.88
CA ILE A 85 1.86 -2.32 1.48
C ILE A 85 0.62 -2.64 0.66
N THR A 86 -0.22 -3.57 1.14
CA THR A 86 -1.46 -3.96 0.45
C THR A 86 -2.39 -2.77 0.23
N ALA A 87 -2.59 -1.94 1.26
CA ALA A 87 -3.40 -0.74 1.17
C ALA A 87 -2.83 0.29 0.19
N THR A 88 -1.50 0.47 0.18
CA THR A 88 -0.79 1.40 -0.73
C THR A 88 -0.99 0.97 -2.18
N VAL A 89 -0.75 -0.30 -2.47
CA VAL A 89 -0.86 -0.85 -3.82
C VAL A 89 -2.28 -0.75 -4.34
N TRP A 90 -3.28 -1.13 -3.53
CA TRP A 90 -4.68 -0.96 -3.91
C TRP A 90 -5.01 0.51 -4.19
N HIS A 91 -4.67 1.40 -3.26
CA HIS A 91 -5.00 2.82 -3.37
C HIS A 91 -4.39 3.46 -4.61
N LEU A 92 -3.16 3.09 -4.95
CA LEU A 92 -2.48 3.56 -6.16
C LEU A 92 -3.10 2.99 -7.43
N ALA A 93 -3.23 1.66 -7.54
CA ALA A 93 -3.71 1.00 -8.75
C ALA A 93 -5.16 1.40 -9.08
N ASN A 94 -6.05 1.36 -8.10
CA ASN A 94 -7.44 1.78 -8.27
C ASN A 94 -7.54 3.31 -8.44
N GLY A 95 -6.65 4.08 -7.79
CA GLY A 95 -6.57 5.53 -7.95
C GLY A 95 -6.19 5.96 -9.37
N ILE A 96 -5.23 5.29 -10.00
CA ILE A 96 -4.85 5.53 -11.41
C ILE A 96 -6.04 5.23 -12.32
N TRP A 97 -6.70 4.09 -12.14
CA TRP A 97 -7.87 3.75 -12.94
C TRP A 97 -8.99 4.78 -12.80
N LEU A 98 -9.37 5.15 -11.58
CA LEU A 98 -10.39 6.17 -11.32
C LEU A 98 -9.98 7.53 -11.92
N PHE A 99 -8.73 7.95 -11.76
CA PHE A 99 -8.23 9.18 -12.37
C PHE A 99 -8.39 9.18 -13.89
N LEU A 100 -8.00 8.11 -14.57
CA LEU A 100 -8.13 7.98 -16.02
C LEU A 100 -9.59 8.03 -16.49
N VAL A 101 -10.52 7.48 -15.70
CA VAL A 101 -11.95 7.49 -15.99
C VAL A 101 -12.56 8.87 -15.74
N ASP A 102 -12.36 9.41 -14.54
CA ASP A 102 -13.01 10.65 -14.08
C ASP A 102 -12.51 11.90 -14.84
N TRP A 103 -11.26 11.89 -15.32
CA TRP A 103 -10.70 12.96 -16.14
C TRP A 103 -10.98 12.80 -17.63
N GLY A 104 -11.72 11.77 -18.03
CA GLY A 104 -12.09 11.54 -19.43
C GLY A 104 -10.93 11.12 -20.34
N ILE A 105 -9.81 10.65 -19.76
CA ILE A 105 -8.71 10.05 -20.55
C ILE A 105 -9.18 8.71 -21.16
N THR A 106 -9.98 7.96 -20.41
CA THR A 106 -10.58 6.70 -20.85
C THR A 106 -12.10 6.80 -20.86
N ILE A 107 -12.68 7.14 -22.02
CA ILE A 107 -14.11 7.46 -22.13
C ILE A 107 -14.94 6.20 -22.42
N GLY A 108 -14.59 5.44 -23.46
CA GLY A 108 -15.42 4.31 -23.93
C GLY A 108 -15.42 3.13 -22.96
N GLU A 109 -16.54 2.40 -22.89
CA GLU A 109 -16.71 1.23 -22.01
C GLU A 109 -15.59 0.20 -22.17
N ARG A 110 -15.22 -0.11 -23.43
CA ARG A 110 -14.10 -1.00 -23.74
C ARG A 110 -12.76 -0.46 -23.22
N ALA A 111 -12.53 0.84 -23.35
CA ALA A 111 -11.31 1.48 -22.88
C ALA A 111 -11.23 1.43 -21.35
N GLN A 112 -12.30 1.79 -20.63
CA GLN A 112 -12.37 1.72 -19.17
C GLN A 112 -12.13 0.30 -18.63
N ARG A 113 -12.65 -0.72 -19.34
CA ARG A 113 -12.45 -2.13 -18.96
C ARG A 113 -11.01 -2.59 -19.18
N LEU A 114 -10.41 -2.26 -20.32
CA LEU A 114 -9.02 -2.60 -20.62
C LEU A 114 -8.05 -1.90 -19.66
N THR A 115 -8.25 -0.61 -19.41
CA THR A 115 -7.41 0.11 -18.44
C THR A 115 -7.63 -0.38 -17.01
N GLY A 116 -8.83 -0.81 -16.66
CA GLY A 116 -9.10 -1.51 -15.40
C GLY A 116 -8.29 -2.80 -15.25
N TYR A 117 -8.28 -3.66 -16.27
CA TYR A 117 -7.44 -4.87 -16.25
C TYR A 117 -5.95 -4.56 -16.20
N ALA A 118 -5.49 -3.54 -16.92
CA ALA A 118 -4.10 -3.10 -16.86
C ALA A 118 -3.71 -2.61 -15.45
N CYS A 119 -4.59 -1.83 -14.79
CA CYS A 119 -4.35 -1.35 -13.42
C CYS A 119 -4.37 -2.50 -12.40
N ILE A 120 -5.25 -3.50 -12.57
CA ILE A 120 -5.27 -4.69 -11.72
C ILE A 120 -3.97 -5.49 -11.89
N ALA A 121 -3.54 -5.76 -13.13
CA ALA A 121 -2.30 -6.47 -13.40
C ALA A 121 -1.08 -5.73 -12.80
N PHE A 122 -1.03 -4.41 -12.97
CA PHE A 122 -0.03 -3.54 -12.36
C PHE A 122 -0.05 -3.61 -10.82
N GLY A 123 -1.24 -3.57 -10.20
CA GLY A 123 -1.41 -3.72 -8.76
C GLY A 123 -0.91 -5.08 -8.26
N VAL A 124 -1.30 -6.18 -8.91
CA VAL A 124 -0.85 -7.54 -8.54
C VAL A 124 0.68 -7.66 -8.63
N PHE A 125 1.27 -7.11 -9.70
CA PHE A 125 2.73 -7.08 -9.85
C PHE A 125 3.41 -6.31 -8.72
N LEU A 126 2.97 -5.09 -8.43
CA LEU A 126 3.54 -4.28 -7.34
C LEU A 126 3.34 -4.94 -5.97
N LEU A 127 2.21 -5.59 -5.74
CA LEU A 127 1.96 -6.32 -4.50
C LEU A 127 2.95 -7.46 -4.33
N ALA A 128 3.18 -8.26 -5.38
CA ALA A 128 4.15 -9.36 -5.34
C ALA A 128 5.57 -8.85 -5.04
N VAL A 129 5.99 -7.77 -5.71
CA VAL A 129 7.29 -7.13 -5.47
C VAL A 129 7.38 -6.59 -4.04
N GLY A 130 6.36 -5.87 -3.57
CA GLY A 130 6.33 -5.27 -2.23
C GLY A 130 6.37 -6.31 -1.11
N ILE A 131 5.58 -7.38 -1.22
CA ILE A 131 5.59 -8.47 -0.24
C ILE A 131 6.95 -9.19 -0.28
N ASN A 132 7.50 -9.49 -1.46
CA ASN A 132 8.81 -10.12 -1.56
C ASN A 132 9.91 -9.26 -0.92
N ALA A 133 9.89 -7.95 -1.15
CA ALA A 133 10.82 -7.01 -0.53
C ALA A 133 10.69 -6.99 1.00
N ALA A 134 9.47 -6.99 1.53
CA ALA A 134 9.25 -7.08 2.98
C ALA A 134 9.80 -8.38 3.57
N VAL A 135 9.50 -9.51 2.93
CA VAL A 135 10.00 -10.84 3.35
C VAL A 135 11.51 -10.94 3.28
N ALA A 136 12.15 -10.29 2.29
CA ALA A 136 13.61 -10.32 2.14
C ALA A 136 14.37 -9.72 3.34
N PHE A 137 13.72 -8.87 4.15
CA PHE A 137 14.31 -8.39 5.40
C PHE A 137 14.37 -9.45 6.48
N ILE A 138 13.50 -10.47 6.47
CA ILE A 138 13.45 -11.51 7.52
C ILE A 138 13.96 -12.87 7.02
N HIS A 139 13.90 -13.12 5.72
CA HIS A 139 14.31 -14.36 5.09
C HIS A 139 15.26 -14.08 3.91
N PRO A 140 16.54 -14.50 3.97
CA PRO A 140 17.49 -14.32 2.88
C PRO A 140 16.96 -14.96 1.57
N GLY A 141 16.87 -14.18 0.49
CA GLY A 141 16.28 -14.61 -0.79
C GLY A 141 14.77 -14.33 -0.94
N GLY A 142 14.14 -13.69 0.05
CA GLY A 142 12.72 -13.34 -0.01
C GLY A 142 11.79 -14.56 -0.07
N LEU A 143 10.63 -14.41 -0.73
CA LEU A 143 9.67 -15.49 -0.95
C LEU A 143 10.17 -16.54 -1.94
N LEU A 144 11.11 -16.17 -2.81
CA LEU A 144 11.64 -17.05 -3.85
C LEU A 144 12.83 -17.88 -3.38
N GLY A 145 13.35 -17.65 -2.17
CA GLY A 145 14.51 -18.37 -1.64
C GLY A 145 15.83 -18.04 -2.36
N ARG A 146 16.91 -18.70 -1.96
CA ARG A 146 18.27 -18.55 -2.53
C ARG A 146 18.42 -19.23 -3.91
N PHE A 147 17.47 -19.04 -4.82
CA PHE A 147 17.58 -19.56 -6.20
C PHE A 147 18.25 -18.57 -7.18
N MET A 148 19.04 -17.64 -6.63
CA MET A 148 20.15 -16.95 -7.29
C MET A 148 21.35 -16.94 -6.35
#